data_AF-A0A931A6C8-F1
#
_entry.id   AF-A0A931A6C8-F1
#
_cell.length_a   1.000
_cell.length_b   1.000
_cell.length_c   1.000
_cell.angle_alpha   90.00
_cell.angle_beta   90.00
_cell.angle_gamma   90.00
#
_symmetry.space_group_name_H-M   'P 1'
#
loop_
_entity.id
_entity.type
_entity.pdbx_description
1 polymer ?
#
loop_
_entity_poly.entity_id
_entity_poly.type
_entity_poly.pdbx_seq_one_letter_code
_entity_poly.pdbx_strand_id
1 'polypeptide(L)'
;MTQPSNAAVVAKDRLGPGEWLLPGQSLTSGGGRFKLVQQNQGNLVFYDGTKALWTSPTSGKPGAKAAMQKEGNLVIYGPDNKPLWSTPTAGNPGAYLLMPKASGNLVIYSRDNKPLWSSTAYIGKLPSGHSLKPGQWVQSSNGRYKLIQQDEGNAVLYDGQRSLFTTPTAGHPGARSIMQREGNWVVVDRGDKALWTTKTAGNPGAWLSVSNDGRVIIYSSANKPLWTSR
;
A
#
# COMPACT_ATOMS: atom_id res chain seq x y z
N MET A 1 30.62 -1.28 -35.95
CA MET A 1 29.67 -0.79 -34.93
C MET A 1 29.04 -2.00 -34.27
N THR A 2 29.49 -2.34 -33.07
CA THR A 2 28.97 -3.47 -32.28
C THR A 2 27.68 -3.03 -31.57
N GLN A 3 26.60 -3.77 -31.78
CA GLN A 3 25.35 -3.61 -31.04
C GLN A 3 25.63 -3.66 -29.52
N PRO A 4 24.96 -2.83 -28.69
CA PRO A 4 25.05 -3.00 -27.25
C PRO A 4 24.47 -4.38 -26.88
N SER A 5 25.32 -5.19 -26.25
CA SER A 5 25.01 -6.51 -25.73
C SER A 5 23.79 -6.46 -24.80
N ASN A 6 22.82 -7.35 -25.04
CA ASN A 6 21.76 -7.68 -24.10
C ASN A 6 22.35 -7.86 -22.69
N ALA A 7 22.09 -6.90 -21.81
CA ALA A 7 22.38 -7.06 -20.39
C ALA A 7 21.65 -8.32 -19.92
N ALA A 8 22.40 -9.32 -19.45
CA ALA A 8 21.85 -10.52 -18.86
C ALA A 8 20.83 -10.10 -17.79
N VAL A 9 19.59 -10.58 -17.91
CA VAL A 9 18.55 -10.37 -16.90
C VAL A 9 18.98 -11.14 -15.65
N VAL A 10 19.69 -10.47 -14.75
CA VAL A 10 19.89 -11.00 -13.40
C VAL A 10 18.52 -10.97 -12.74
N ALA A 11 17.90 -12.15 -12.58
CA ALA A 11 16.63 -12.29 -11.87
C ALA A 11 16.84 -11.87 -10.41
N LYS A 12 16.54 -10.60 -10.14
CA LYS A 12 16.57 -10.03 -8.81
C LYS A 12 15.15 -9.96 -8.30
N ASP A 13 14.86 -10.71 -7.24
CA ASP A 13 13.52 -10.80 -6.64
C ASP A 13 13.22 -9.67 -5.64
N ARG A 14 14.19 -8.77 -5.43
CA ARG A 14 14.17 -7.75 -4.38
C ARG A 14 14.77 -6.42 -4.79
N LEU A 15 14.29 -5.33 -4.17
CA LEU A 15 14.91 -4.02 -4.19
C LEU A 15 15.47 -3.74 -2.79
N GLY A 16 16.79 -3.69 -2.67
CA GLY A 16 17.52 -3.46 -1.43
C GLY A 16 17.60 -1.99 -1.04
N PRO A 17 18.05 -1.68 0.19
CA PRO A 17 18.17 -0.32 0.68
C PRO A 17 19.17 0.51 -0.16
N GLY A 18 18.74 1.69 -0.59
CA GLY A 18 19.47 2.60 -1.47
C GLY A 18 19.34 2.26 -2.96
N GLU A 19 18.65 1.19 -3.33
CA GLU A 19 18.52 0.78 -4.73
C GLU A 19 17.34 1.42 -5.44
N TRP A 20 17.49 1.54 -6.75
CA TRP A 20 16.52 2.19 -7.63
C TRP A 20 16.01 1.23 -8.69
N LEU A 21 14.76 1.45 -9.10
CA LEU A 21 14.18 0.91 -10.32
C LEU A 21 13.80 2.09 -11.22
N LEU A 22 14.58 2.27 -12.29
CA LEU A 22 14.41 3.35 -13.26
C LEU A 22 13.28 3.03 -14.25
N PRO A 23 12.76 4.03 -15.00
CA PRO A 23 11.75 3.80 -16.03
C PRO A 23 12.16 2.67 -16.99
N GLY A 24 11.23 1.75 -17.24
CA GLY A 24 11.41 0.57 -18.10
C GLY A 24 12.09 -0.61 -17.42
N GLN A 25 12.72 -0.42 -16.25
CA GLN A 25 13.38 -1.51 -15.53
C GLN A 25 12.38 -2.37 -14.78
N SER A 26 12.80 -3.61 -14.52
CA SER A 26 11.99 -4.58 -13.79
C SER A 26 12.79 -5.51 -12.90
N LEU A 27 12.14 -5.95 -11.84
CA LEU A 27 12.54 -7.08 -11.01
C LEU A 27 11.67 -8.28 -11.38
N THR A 28 12.17 -9.50 -11.15
CA THR A 28 11.42 -10.74 -11.40
C THR A 28 11.60 -11.67 -10.22
N SER A 29 10.51 -12.24 -9.70
CA SER A 29 10.56 -13.25 -8.64
C SER A 29 11.36 -14.49 -9.09
N GLY A 30 12.03 -15.18 -8.17
CA GLY A 30 12.71 -16.42 -8.56
C GLY A 30 11.68 -17.49 -8.97
N GLY A 31 11.77 -17.96 -10.21
CA GLY A 31 10.73 -18.77 -10.86
C GLY A 31 9.98 -18.04 -11.98
N GLY A 32 10.20 -16.74 -12.18
CA GLY A 32 9.79 -16.02 -13.38
C GLY A 32 8.32 -15.55 -13.42
N ARG A 33 7.45 -16.08 -12.56
CA ARG A 33 6.01 -15.83 -12.57
C ARG A 33 5.64 -14.37 -12.30
N PHE A 34 6.20 -13.79 -11.24
CA PHE A 34 5.89 -12.43 -10.83
C PHE A 34 6.94 -11.44 -11.30
N LYS A 35 6.48 -10.25 -11.70
CA LYS A 35 7.34 -9.16 -12.20
C LYS A 35 6.92 -7.85 -11.56
N LEU A 36 7.88 -7.06 -11.08
CA LEU A 36 7.68 -5.68 -10.66
C LEU A 36 8.31 -4.78 -11.72
N VAL A 37 7.52 -3.90 -12.32
CA VAL A 37 7.96 -3.05 -13.44
C VAL A 37 7.73 -1.59 -13.08
N GLN A 38 8.79 -0.78 -13.13
CA GLN A 38 8.63 0.66 -13.17
C GLN A 38 8.35 1.05 -14.62
N GLN A 39 7.09 1.24 -14.97
CA GLN A 39 6.68 1.51 -16.35
C GLN A 39 7.14 2.90 -16.80
N ASN A 40 7.42 3.06 -18.10
CA ASN A 40 7.80 4.34 -18.70
C ASN A 40 6.75 5.44 -18.49
N GLN A 41 5.48 5.07 -18.35
CA GLN A 41 4.35 5.98 -18.11
C GLN A 41 4.19 6.41 -16.64
N GLY A 42 5.02 5.87 -15.75
CA GLY A 42 5.20 6.35 -14.38
C GLY A 42 4.68 5.43 -13.26
N ASN A 43 3.90 4.40 -13.59
CA ASN A 43 3.43 3.46 -12.59
C ASN A 43 4.48 2.41 -12.23
N LEU A 44 4.61 2.12 -10.94
CA LEU A 44 5.20 0.89 -10.45
C LEU A 44 4.09 -0.17 -10.41
N VAL A 45 4.25 -1.24 -11.18
CA VAL A 45 3.22 -2.28 -11.33
C VAL A 45 3.77 -3.65 -11.00
N PHE A 46 3.07 -4.36 -10.12
CA PHE A 46 3.35 -5.73 -9.75
C PHE A 46 2.41 -6.68 -10.48
N TYR A 47 2.97 -7.62 -11.24
CA TYR A 47 2.27 -8.49 -12.17
C TYR A 47 2.37 -9.97 -11.77
N ASP A 48 1.33 -10.73 -12.11
CA ASP A 48 1.33 -12.18 -12.29
C ASP A 48 1.03 -12.48 -13.76
N GLY A 49 2.05 -12.85 -14.54
CA GLY A 49 1.96 -12.85 -15.99
C GLY A 49 1.57 -11.47 -16.55
N THR A 50 0.41 -11.36 -17.18
CA THR A 50 -0.15 -10.10 -17.70
C THR A 50 -1.11 -9.41 -16.73
N LYS A 51 -1.53 -10.08 -15.66
CA LYS A 51 -2.50 -9.55 -14.69
C LYS A 51 -1.78 -8.65 -13.70
N ALA A 52 -2.17 -7.37 -13.65
CA ALA A 52 -1.71 -6.46 -12.60
C ALA A 52 -2.35 -6.85 -11.26
N LEU A 53 -1.52 -7.23 -10.28
CA LEU A 53 -1.94 -7.50 -8.91
C LEU A 53 -1.96 -6.23 -8.06
N TRP A 54 -1.03 -5.31 -8.33
CA TRP A 54 -0.96 -4.01 -7.67
C TRP A 54 -0.36 -2.96 -8.59
N THR A 55 -0.81 -1.71 -8.44
CA THR A 55 -0.27 -0.54 -9.14
C THR A 55 -0.16 0.63 -8.18
N SER A 56 0.93 1.39 -8.27
CA SER A 56 1.02 2.69 -7.61
C SER A 56 0.02 3.68 -8.21
N PRO A 57 -0.39 4.72 -7.45
CA PRO A 57 -1.24 5.80 -7.95
C PRO A 57 -0.41 6.90 -8.64
N THR A 58 0.47 6.54 -9.58
CA THR A 58 1.42 7.48 -10.22
C THR A 58 1.33 7.51 -11.75
N SER A 59 0.16 7.14 -12.29
CA SER A 59 -0.06 7.05 -13.74
C SER A 59 -0.01 8.43 -14.39
N GLY A 60 0.50 8.50 -15.63
CA GLY A 60 0.64 9.77 -16.34
C GLY A 60 1.78 10.64 -15.80
N LYS A 61 2.78 10.04 -15.15
CA LYS A 61 3.99 10.69 -14.65
C LYS A 61 5.22 10.09 -15.34
N PRO A 62 5.40 10.32 -16.65
CA PRO A 62 6.49 9.70 -17.41
C PRO A 62 7.85 10.06 -16.82
N GLY A 63 8.78 9.09 -16.85
CA GLY A 63 10.10 9.24 -16.24
C GLY A 63 10.14 9.06 -14.72
N ALA A 64 9.01 8.72 -14.07
CA ALA A 64 9.02 8.40 -12.64
C ALA A 64 9.87 7.16 -12.35
N LYS A 65 10.51 7.15 -11.18
CA LYS A 65 11.45 6.11 -10.72
C LYS A 65 11.13 5.71 -9.29
N ALA A 66 11.30 4.43 -8.98
CA ALA A 66 11.10 3.91 -7.64
C ALA A 66 12.45 3.74 -6.92
N ALA A 67 12.48 4.03 -5.62
CA ALA A 67 13.65 3.85 -4.78
C ALA A 67 13.24 3.19 -3.47
N MET A 68 13.91 2.11 -3.09
CA MET A 68 13.87 1.65 -1.71
C MET A 68 14.92 2.44 -0.94
N GLN A 69 14.52 3.51 -0.26
CA GLN A 69 15.45 4.41 0.42
C GLN A 69 16.13 3.72 1.61
N LYS A 70 17.30 4.24 2.03
CA LYS A 70 18.13 3.63 3.08
C LYS A 70 17.45 3.61 4.46
N GLU A 71 16.61 4.60 4.74
CA GLU A 71 15.75 4.73 5.92
C GLU A 71 14.55 3.77 5.92
N GLY A 72 14.40 2.97 4.87
CA GLY A 72 13.43 1.87 4.80
C GLY A 72 12.10 2.20 4.15
N ASN A 73 12.00 3.33 3.45
CA ASN A 73 10.79 3.71 2.74
C ASN A 73 10.88 3.43 1.24
N LEU A 74 9.87 2.81 0.64
CA LEU A 74 9.74 2.76 -0.81
C LEU A 74 9.07 4.05 -1.29
N VAL A 75 9.76 4.81 -2.13
CA VAL A 75 9.26 6.08 -2.69
C VAL A 75 9.31 6.06 -4.19
N ILE A 76 8.26 6.57 -4.82
CA ILE A 76 8.21 6.85 -6.25
C ILE A 76 8.40 8.35 -6.43
N TYR A 77 9.45 8.71 -7.17
CA TYR A 77 9.78 10.09 -7.50
C TYR A 77 9.39 10.40 -8.94
N GLY A 78 8.96 11.64 -9.19
CA GLY A 78 8.87 12.19 -10.52
C GLY A 78 10.26 12.39 -11.16
N PRO A 79 10.31 12.76 -12.45
CA PRO A 79 11.57 13.04 -13.15
C PRO A 79 12.34 14.22 -12.53
N ASP A 80 11.64 15.14 -11.85
CA ASP A 80 12.19 16.27 -11.11
C ASP A 80 12.63 15.93 -9.67
N ASN A 81 12.68 14.64 -9.31
CA ASN A 81 12.96 14.13 -7.97
C ASN A 81 11.95 14.53 -6.87
N LYS A 82 10.76 15.02 -7.23
CA LYS A 82 9.70 15.24 -6.22
C LYS A 82 8.98 13.94 -5.89
N PRO A 83 8.70 13.65 -4.60
CA PRO A 83 7.98 12.44 -4.22
C PRO A 83 6.53 12.50 -4.71
N LEU A 84 6.08 11.45 -5.40
CA LEU A 84 4.72 11.29 -5.90
C LEU A 84 3.88 10.36 -5.02
N TRP A 85 4.52 9.31 -4.50
CA TRP A 85 3.91 8.32 -3.62
C TRP A 85 4.98 7.66 -2.74
N SER A 86 4.62 7.22 -1.54
CA SER A 86 5.51 6.49 -0.66
C SER A 86 4.76 5.50 0.21
N THR A 87 5.42 4.42 0.61
CA THR A 87 4.94 3.55 1.69
C THR A 87 5.02 4.24 3.06
N PRO A 88 4.39 3.67 4.11
CA PRO A 88 4.52 4.20 5.46
C PRO A 88 5.57 3.46 6.31
N THR A 89 6.72 3.13 5.73
CA THR A 89 7.76 2.27 6.34
C THR A 89 9.05 3.00 6.70
N ALA A 90 9.11 4.33 6.57
CA ALA A 90 10.24 5.14 7.00
C ALA A 90 10.60 4.91 8.49
N GLY A 91 11.89 5.03 8.82
CA GLY A 91 12.42 4.76 10.17
C GLY A 91 12.84 3.30 10.40
N ASN A 92 12.87 2.49 9.34
CA ASN A 92 13.27 1.08 9.37
C ASN A 92 14.53 0.87 8.51
N PRO A 93 15.71 1.36 8.96
CA PRO A 93 16.93 1.27 8.17
C PRO A 93 17.28 -0.17 7.79
N GLY A 94 17.68 -0.36 6.54
CA GLY A 94 17.97 -1.69 6.00
C GLY A 94 16.74 -2.50 5.59
N ALA A 95 15.54 -1.92 5.63
CA ALA A 95 14.36 -2.54 5.03
C ALA A 95 14.55 -2.72 3.51
N TYR A 96 13.90 -3.75 2.96
CA TYR A 96 13.97 -4.10 1.55
C TYR A 96 12.61 -4.57 1.02
N LEU A 97 12.39 -4.34 -0.27
CA LEU A 97 11.22 -4.82 -1.00
C LEU A 97 11.49 -6.23 -1.53
N LEU A 98 10.56 -7.16 -1.40
CA LEU A 98 10.67 -8.54 -1.87
C LEU A 98 9.39 -8.96 -2.61
N MET A 99 9.55 -9.74 -3.68
CA MET A 99 8.50 -10.52 -4.33
C MET A 99 8.67 -12.01 -3.98
N PRO A 100 7.98 -12.54 -2.95
CA PRO A 100 8.12 -13.93 -2.59
C PRO A 100 7.57 -14.84 -3.69
N LYS A 101 8.30 -15.92 -3.98
CA LYS A 101 8.00 -16.84 -5.11
C LYS A 101 6.62 -17.48 -5.06
N ALA A 102 6.11 -17.74 -3.86
CA ALA A 102 4.87 -18.48 -3.64
C ALA A 102 3.64 -17.59 -3.48
N SER A 103 3.81 -16.28 -3.33
CA SER A 103 2.72 -15.37 -3.00
C SER A 103 2.58 -14.27 -4.04
N GLY A 104 1.35 -14.03 -4.51
CA GLY A 104 0.99 -12.85 -5.30
C GLY A 104 0.97 -11.55 -4.49
N ASN A 105 1.95 -11.37 -3.60
CA ASN A 105 2.13 -10.21 -2.75
C ASN A 105 3.51 -9.59 -2.97
N LEU A 106 3.55 -8.27 -3.01
CA LEU A 106 4.77 -7.49 -2.92
C LEU A 106 4.91 -7.01 -1.48
N VAL A 107 6.04 -7.26 -0.81
CA VAL A 107 6.18 -7.03 0.63
C VAL A 107 7.44 -6.21 0.92
N ILE A 108 7.34 -5.24 1.82
CA ILE A 108 8.51 -4.60 2.43
C ILE A 108 8.77 -5.27 3.78
N TYR A 109 9.97 -5.80 3.95
CA TYR A 109 10.44 -6.37 5.19
C TYR A 109 11.45 -5.44 5.87
N SER A 110 11.45 -5.42 7.20
CA SER A 110 12.55 -4.88 7.99
C SER A 110 13.82 -5.70 7.75
N ARG A 111 14.97 -5.17 8.22
CA ARG A 111 16.23 -5.93 8.26
C ARG A 111 16.10 -7.30 8.92
N ASP A 112 15.27 -7.40 9.97
CA ASP A 112 15.01 -8.64 10.71
C ASP A 112 13.87 -9.51 10.12
N ASN A 113 13.50 -9.32 8.86
CA ASN A 113 12.45 -10.06 8.16
C ASN A 113 11.02 -9.89 8.73
N LYS A 114 10.73 -8.80 9.44
CA LYS A 114 9.35 -8.48 9.88
C LYS A 114 8.62 -7.73 8.77
N PRO A 115 7.40 -8.13 8.38
CA PRO A 115 6.65 -7.41 7.36
C PRO A 115 6.22 -6.03 7.87
N LEU A 116 6.52 -4.99 7.09
CA LEU A 116 6.18 -3.59 7.39
C LEU A 116 5.03 -3.07 6.52
N TRP A 117 4.91 -3.59 5.29
CA TRP A 117 3.87 -3.26 4.33
C TRP A 117 3.74 -4.37 3.28
N SER A 118 2.55 -4.57 2.72
CA SER A 118 2.39 -5.35 1.50
C SER A 118 1.38 -4.73 0.52
N SER A 119 1.39 -5.20 -0.73
CA SER A 119 0.42 -4.82 -1.76
C SER A 119 -1.05 -5.14 -1.42
N THR A 120 -1.29 -5.97 -0.39
CA THR A 120 -2.64 -6.37 0.07
C THR A 120 -2.95 -5.94 1.49
N ALA A 121 -1.94 -5.58 2.28
CA ALA A 121 -2.09 -5.29 3.69
C ALA A 121 -1.21 -4.12 4.15
N TYR A 122 -1.80 -3.24 4.97
CA TYR A 122 -1.05 -2.28 5.77
C TYR A 122 -0.92 -2.78 7.21
N ILE A 123 0.18 -2.42 7.88
CA ILE A 123 0.41 -2.79 9.29
C ILE A 123 0.26 -1.57 10.19
N GLY A 124 -0.63 -1.66 11.17
CA GLY A 124 -0.95 -0.68 12.21
C GLY A 124 -1.72 0.56 11.73
N LYS A 125 -1.51 1.00 10.48
CA LYS A 125 -2.07 2.26 9.97
C LYS A 125 -2.37 2.28 8.47
N LEU A 126 -3.37 3.06 8.08
CA LEU A 126 -3.60 3.53 6.71
C LEU A 126 -3.32 5.04 6.65
N PRO A 127 -2.26 5.50 5.96
CA PRO A 127 -1.88 6.90 5.92
C PRO A 127 -2.86 7.77 5.12
N SER A 128 -2.79 9.08 5.35
CA SER A 128 -3.50 10.07 4.52
C SER A 128 -3.21 9.87 3.02
N GLY A 129 -4.25 9.99 2.20
CA GLY A 129 -4.23 9.78 0.75
C GLY A 129 -4.21 8.31 0.30
N HIS A 130 -4.22 7.33 1.21
CA HIS A 130 -4.21 5.91 0.86
C HIS A 130 -5.61 5.29 0.92
N SER A 131 -5.76 4.16 0.23
CA SER A 131 -7.02 3.43 0.14
C SER A 131 -6.84 1.92 0.33
N LEU A 132 -7.94 1.28 0.72
CA LEU A 132 -8.14 -0.17 0.68
C LEU A 132 -9.15 -0.46 -0.43
N LYS A 133 -8.73 -1.22 -1.43
CA LYS A 133 -9.59 -1.86 -2.43
C LYS A 133 -10.27 -3.08 -1.80
N PRO A 134 -11.32 -3.61 -2.45
CA PRO A 134 -11.88 -4.92 -2.09
C PRO A 134 -10.80 -5.98 -1.87
N GLY A 135 -10.92 -6.70 -0.76
CA GLY A 135 -9.99 -7.73 -0.32
C GLY A 135 -8.73 -7.23 0.40
N GLN A 136 -8.49 -5.91 0.49
CA GLN A 136 -7.34 -5.34 1.21
C GLN A 136 -7.68 -4.99 2.66
N TRP A 137 -6.67 -4.99 3.54
CA TRP A 137 -6.87 -4.73 4.96
C TRP A 137 -5.76 -3.92 5.63
N VAL A 138 -6.06 -3.42 6.84
CA VAL A 138 -5.09 -2.95 7.82
C VAL A 138 -5.09 -3.94 8.98
N GLN A 139 -3.92 -4.43 9.39
CA GLN A 139 -3.78 -5.35 10.52
C GLN A 139 -3.11 -4.64 11.71
N SER A 140 -3.55 -4.88 12.94
CA SER A 140 -2.87 -4.36 14.14
C SER A 140 -1.42 -4.85 14.21
N SER A 141 -0.55 -4.10 14.87
CA SER A 141 0.89 -4.44 14.94
C SER A 141 1.17 -5.72 15.71
N ASN A 142 0.27 -6.13 16.63
CA ASN A 142 0.32 -7.44 17.29
C ASN A 142 -0.27 -8.59 16.43
N GLY A 143 -0.73 -8.31 15.22
CA GLY A 143 -1.27 -9.30 14.28
C GLY A 143 -2.69 -9.79 14.56
N ARG A 144 -3.32 -9.40 15.68
CA ARG A 144 -4.60 -9.97 16.13
C ARG A 144 -5.82 -9.40 15.40
N TYR A 145 -5.86 -8.08 15.21
CA TYR A 145 -7.04 -7.38 14.71
C TYR A 145 -6.88 -7.01 13.25
N LYS A 146 -7.95 -7.11 12.47
CA LYS A 146 -7.94 -6.85 11.02
C LYS A 146 -9.14 -6.02 10.60
N LEU A 147 -8.89 -4.81 10.09
CA LEU A 147 -9.89 -4.01 9.37
C LEU A 147 -9.80 -4.34 7.88
N ILE A 148 -10.80 -5.02 7.32
CA ILE A 148 -10.82 -5.43 5.90
C ILE A 148 -11.92 -4.69 5.14
N GLN A 149 -11.59 -4.21 3.93
CA GLN A 149 -12.60 -3.82 2.94
C GLN A 149 -13.03 -5.10 2.21
N GLN A 150 -14.20 -5.62 2.56
CA GLN A 150 -14.74 -6.87 2.00
C GLN A 150 -15.25 -6.67 0.57
N ASP A 151 -15.31 -7.77 -0.18
CA ASP A 151 -15.71 -7.76 -1.61
C ASP A 151 -17.16 -7.33 -1.82
N GLU A 152 -18.04 -7.60 -0.85
CA GLU A 152 -19.43 -7.15 -0.82
C GLU A 152 -19.60 -5.66 -0.50
N GLY A 153 -18.50 -4.94 -0.22
CA GLY A 153 -18.47 -3.50 -0.04
C GLY A 153 -18.41 -3.01 1.41
N ASN A 154 -18.47 -3.92 2.37
CA ASN A 154 -18.41 -3.58 3.78
C ASN A 154 -16.97 -3.40 4.29
N ALA A 155 -16.71 -2.41 5.16
CA ALA A 155 -15.47 -2.30 5.91
C ALA A 155 -15.67 -2.80 7.34
N VAL A 156 -15.01 -3.89 7.71
CA VAL A 156 -15.27 -4.61 8.97
C VAL A 156 -13.98 -4.83 9.74
N LEU A 157 -13.99 -4.49 11.04
CA LEU A 157 -12.93 -4.83 11.98
C LEU A 157 -13.23 -6.18 12.63
N TYR A 158 -12.27 -7.09 12.60
CA TYR A 158 -12.37 -8.43 13.20
C TYR A 158 -11.33 -8.69 14.30
N ASP A 159 -11.72 -9.51 15.27
CA ASP A 159 -10.85 -10.33 16.14
C ASP A 159 -11.08 -11.80 15.79
N GLY A 160 -10.20 -12.39 14.98
CA GLY A 160 -10.46 -13.69 14.36
C GLY A 160 -11.71 -13.66 13.48
N GLN A 161 -12.75 -14.40 13.89
CA GLN A 161 -14.07 -14.43 13.22
C GLN A 161 -15.09 -13.47 13.84
N ARG A 162 -14.79 -12.88 15.00
CA ARG A 162 -15.71 -11.97 15.69
C ARG A 162 -15.62 -10.58 15.09
N SER A 163 -16.72 -10.05 14.58
CA SER A 163 -16.79 -8.65 14.18
C SER A 163 -16.81 -7.74 15.42
N LEU A 164 -16.00 -6.69 15.39
CA LEU A 164 -15.86 -5.70 16.46
C LEU A 164 -16.46 -4.35 16.07
N PHE A 165 -16.46 -4.02 14.78
CA PHE A 165 -17.02 -2.82 14.16
C PHE A 165 -17.31 -3.13 12.68
N THR A 166 -18.34 -2.49 12.12
CA THR A 166 -18.79 -2.69 10.74
C THR A 166 -19.31 -1.36 10.18
N THR A 167 -19.05 -1.08 8.91
CA THR A 167 -19.74 0.02 8.21
C THR A 167 -21.08 -0.49 7.65
N PRO A 168 -22.16 0.30 7.64
CA PRO A 168 -23.42 -0.11 7.03
C PRO A 168 -23.36 0.03 5.50
N THR A 169 -22.40 -0.63 4.85
CA THR A 169 -22.10 -0.47 3.41
C THR A 169 -22.04 -1.78 2.62
N ALA A 170 -22.54 -2.87 3.21
CA ALA A 170 -22.70 -4.14 2.51
C ALA A 170 -23.70 -4.01 1.34
N GLY A 171 -23.51 -4.82 0.28
CA GLY A 171 -24.32 -4.76 -0.94
C GLY A 171 -23.78 -3.79 -2.00
N HIS A 172 -22.56 -3.30 -1.82
CA HIS A 172 -21.89 -2.38 -2.74
C HIS A 172 -20.57 -2.97 -3.24
N PRO A 173 -20.60 -4.02 -4.08
CA PRO A 173 -19.40 -4.67 -4.57
C PRO A 173 -18.51 -3.68 -5.33
N GLY A 174 -17.21 -3.72 -5.04
CA GLY A 174 -16.26 -2.74 -5.57
C GLY A 174 -16.10 -1.47 -4.72
N ALA A 175 -16.82 -1.33 -3.61
CA ALA A 175 -16.60 -0.22 -2.68
C ALA A 175 -15.18 -0.26 -2.08
N ARG A 176 -14.67 0.93 -1.75
CA ARG A 176 -13.31 1.13 -1.28
C ARG A 176 -13.28 2.07 -0.08
N SER A 177 -12.36 1.80 0.85
CA SER A 177 -12.06 2.69 1.97
C SER A 177 -10.96 3.67 1.56
N ILE A 178 -11.11 4.96 1.83
CA ILE A 178 -10.12 5.98 1.54
C ILE A 178 -9.89 6.82 2.80
N MET A 179 -8.64 6.88 3.26
CA MET A 179 -8.20 7.90 4.20
C MET A 179 -7.86 9.16 3.40
N GLN A 180 -8.82 10.06 3.25
CA GLN A 180 -8.69 11.22 2.37
C GLN A 180 -7.66 12.23 2.91
N ARG A 181 -7.11 13.06 2.00
CA ARG A 181 -6.07 14.04 2.35
C ARG A 181 -6.54 15.13 3.30
N GLU A 182 -7.82 15.48 3.25
CA GLU A 182 -8.48 16.40 4.17
C GLU A 182 -8.75 15.81 5.56
N GLY A 183 -8.38 14.55 5.77
CA GLY A 183 -8.41 13.90 7.08
C GLY A 183 -9.65 13.08 7.38
N ASN A 184 -10.49 12.82 6.38
CA ASN A 184 -11.69 12.03 6.54
C ASN A 184 -11.48 10.57 6.10
N TRP A 185 -11.87 9.59 6.91
CA TRP A 185 -12.06 8.22 6.40
C TRP A 185 -13.47 8.06 5.84
N VAL A 186 -13.54 7.65 4.57
CA VAL A 186 -14.77 7.46 3.80
C VAL A 186 -14.77 6.09 3.15
N VAL A 187 -15.90 5.39 3.19
CA VAL A 187 -16.19 4.26 2.29
C VAL A 187 -16.99 4.81 1.13
N VAL A 188 -16.48 4.65 -0.09
CA VAL A 188 -17.14 5.09 -1.33
C VAL A 188 -17.47 3.89 -2.21
N ASP A 189 -18.52 4.00 -3.00
CA ASP A 189 -18.86 3.01 -4.02
C ASP A 189 -17.89 3.04 -5.22
N ARG A 190 -18.16 2.22 -6.24
CA ARG A 190 -17.32 2.16 -7.44
C ARG A 190 -17.27 3.49 -8.20
N GLY A 191 -18.34 4.29 -8.12
CA GLY A 191 -18.49 5.60 -8.78
C GLY A 191 -18.12 6.80 -7.90
N ASP A 192 -17.34 6.58 -6.83
CA ASP A 192 -16.88 7.63 -5.89
C ASP A 192 -17.98 8.28 -5.04
N LYS A 193 -19.19 7.72 -5.02
CA LYS A 193 -20.24 8.21 -4.12
C LYS A 193 -19.95 7.74 -2.69
N ALA A 194 -19.95 8.66 -1.74
CA ALA A 194 -19.80 8.33 -0.33
C ALA A 194 -20.98 7.49 0.19
N LEU A 195 -20.66 6.34 0.79
CA LEU A 195 -21.60 5.43 1.44
C LEU A 195 -21.58 5.61 2.96
N TRP A 196 -20.40 5.87 3.53
CA TRP A 196 -20.20 6.10 4.96
C TRP A 196 -18.97 6.97 5.21
N THR A 197 -18.97 7.73 6.31
CA THR A 197 -17.84 8.59 6.69
C THR A 197 -17.72 8.77 8.21
N THR A 198 -16.48 8.92 8.69
CA THR A 198 -16.16 9.31 10.07
C THR A 198 -16.48 10.77 10.42
N LYS A 199 -16.77 11.62 9.41
CA LYS A 199 -16.97 13.07 9.57
C LYS A 199 -15.78 13.80 10.20
N THR A 200 -14.56 13.39 9.87
CA THR A 200 -13.31 13.96 10.41
C THR A 200 -12.59 14.90 9.43
N ALA A 201 -13.26 15.34 8.36
CA ALA A 201 -12.74 16.30 7.40
C ALA A 201 -12.28 17.62 8.07
N GLY A 202 -11.31 18.30 7.45
CA GLY A 202 -10.68 19.51 8.01
C GLY A 202 -9.45 19.23 8.87
N ASN A 203 -8.98 17.97 8.89
CA ASN A 203 -7.79 17.53 9.65
C ASN A 203 -6.71 17.01 8.68
N PRO A 204 -6.10 17.88 7.85
CA PRO A 204 -5.16 17.45 6.83
C PRO A 204 -4.01 16.62 7.41
N GLY A 205 -3.68 15.52 6.74
CA GLY A 205 -2.66 14.58 7.20
C GLY A 205 -3.12 13.61 8.30
N ALA A 206 -4.40 13.62 8.69
CA ALA A 206 -4.95 12.59 9.57
C ALA A 206 -4.82 11.19 8.95
N TRP A 207 -4.75 10.18 9.82
CA TRP A 207 -4.47 8.80 9.46
C TRP A 207 -5.31 7.84 10.30
N LEU A 208 -5.61 6.68 9.72
CA LEU A 208 -6.39 5.63 10.37
C LEU A 208 -5.43 4.64 11.05
N SER A 209 -5.73 4.26 12.29
CA SER A 209 -5.04 3.22 13.05
C SER A 209 -5.95 2.01 13.29
N VAL A 210 -5.37 0.81 13.21
CA VAL A 210 -5.94 -0.40 13.82
C VAL A 210 -5.09 -0.72 15.04
N SER A 211 -5.63 -0.45 16.23
CA SER A 211 -4.92 -0.56 17.50
C SER A 211 -4.85 -2.00 18.01
N ASN A 212 -3.89 -2.25 18.90
CA ASN A 212 -3.71 -3.55 19.55
C ASN A 212 -4.77 -3.87 20.62
N ASP A 213 -5.77 -3.01 20.81
CA ASP A 213 -6.91 -3.21 21.70
C ASP A 213 -8.23 -3.41 20.93
N GLY A 214 -8.17 -3.58 19.61
CA GLY A 214 -9.34 -3.91 18.79
C GLY A 214 -10.23 -2.71 18.49
N ARG A 215 -9.63 -1.54 18.22
CA ARG A 215 -10.34 -0.34 17.75
C ARG A 215 -9.80 0.14 16.41
N VAL A 216 -10.66 0.81 15.67
CA VAL A 216 -10.24 1.72 14.59
C VAL A 216 -10.27 3.14 15.14
N ILE A 217 -9.17 3.86 14.99
CA ILE A 217 -9.03 5.25 15.48
C ILE A 217 -8.55 6.13 14.33
N ILE A 218 -9.19 7.27 14.11
CA ILE A 218 -8.64 8.32 13.25
C ILE A 218 -7.85 9.27 14.14
N TYR A 219 -6.57 9.42 13.87
CA TYR A 219 -5.69 10.38 14.54
C TYR A 219 -5.42 11.58 13.63
N SER A 220 -5.35 12.77 14.19
CA SER A 220 -4.79 13.94 13.51
C SER A 220 -3.30 13.73 13.22
N SER A 221 -2.72 14.60 12.40
CA SER A 221 -1.27 14.64 12.15
C SER A 221 -0.45 14.89 13.43
N ALA A 222 -1.06 15.48 14.46
CA ALA A 222 -0.48 15.69 15.79
C ALA A 222 -0.76 14.53 16.78
N ASN A 223 -1.22 13.37 16.29
CA ASN A 223 -1.56 12.19 17.09
C ASN A 223 -2.70 12.40 18.11
N LYS A 224 -3.57 13.40 17.91
CA LYS A 224 -4.79 13.55 18.70
C LYS A 224 -5.89 12.66 18.12
N PRO A 225 -6.59 11.85 18.92
CA PRO A 225 -7.72 11.07 18.43
C PRO A 225 -8.87 12.01 18.01
N LEU A 226 -9.41 11.79 16.81
CA LEU A 226 -10.52 12.54 16.20
C LEU A 226 -11.81 11.73 16.18
N TRP A 227 -11.70 10.41 16.03
CA TRP A 227 -12.82 9.48 16.00
C TRP A 227 -12.36 8.08 16.42
N THR A 228 -13.26 7.29 17.00
CA THR A 228 -13.04 5.90 17.44
C THR A 228 -14.26 5.06 17.08
N SER A 229 -14.05 3.78 16.73
CA SER A 229 -15.12 2.83 16.39
C SER A 229 -16.01 2.40 17.56
N ARG A 230 -15.72 2.89 18.76
CA ARG A 230 -16.45 2.70 20.03
C ARG A 230 -16.22 3.90 20.92
#